data_AF-A0A6M3L7S4-F1
#
_entry.id   AF-A0A6M3L7S4-F1
#
_cell.length_a   1.000
_cell.length_b   1.000
_cell.length_c   1.000
_cell.angle_alpha   90.00
_cell.angle_beta   90.00
_cell.angle_gamma   90.00
#
_symmetry.space_group_name_H-M   'P 1'
#
loop_
_entity.id
_entity.type
_entity.pdbx_description
1 polymer ?
#
loop_
_entity_poly.entity_id
_entity_poly.type
_entity_poly.pdbx_seq_one_letter_code
_entity_poly.pdbx_strand_id
1 'polypeptide(L)'
;MANYYVQSRHDISVTDPTSADIHGFMVKRDKGIPVYFELDGKYLADQFYSDQPSVVNMNPEEEIPMVLGDLSGGFGQEIYDSSDPKRYFESFGCDLRGKEGAKLSWGATAIALPTPFTVSDWNRPINHIDPNSDWSDEANAYDTSTATKATCPSGLNTWGELLNLYIPAISCSSVRFWVTDNNGGTVYCYVDVYYGAAWHNINDGTGVVTEGAYVTAAVGSTQTITAARVKLKTSAGTITYLHDFQFYAESASVIGSPVRGADFNSEFYVPIANALFKLNATGDGWTVVEAYPQTITCIEPFTDSKLYIAQGLAAAYWEMNTSQVSTLNTLANNTMQFMKTVVTTTAETMWGNDSANTIRSTINPADGGTAWSGTTTVGVDEYNIEGLLGEENTLTIPKEDMTYYLTGAAVSTDFDRDRLSEYAADSGKNTWYWHGKFYVPCGNQGLLEVDTSTTVITATWRNPASFITNSSAFVGQIFAGAGDGYYNYIAVDNDTKVEIMCTDGGTPWAWHAYQEITLTGVESMQISTEFQKRLWIFSNTAGESIYYIPLPTTYGDLTNDTNKSFLDGGYFTTPKLHGGFKSDPKAYIKATATLGHAYSTTVYWECHYKKLVDTTWTDAGDFKGSGTTRVA
;
A
#
# COMPACT_ATOMS: atom_id res chain seq x y z
N MET A 1 68.20 2.72 18.89
CA MET A 1 66.95 2.92 18.14
C MET A 1 66.38 4.25 18.61
N ALA A 2 66.17 5.18 17.69
CA ALA A 2 65.76 6.53 18.02
C ALA A 2 64.22 6.57 18.09
N ASN A 3 63.66 6.92 19.26
CA ASN A 3 62.25 7.25 19.36
C ASN A 3 62.00 8.52 18.53
N TYR A 4 61.29 8.39 17.40
CA TYR A 4 60.94 9.52 16.54
C TYR A 4 59.73 10.31 17.07
N TYR A 5 59.07 9.81 18.11
CA TYR A 5 58.00 10.51 18.80
C TYR A 5 58.51 11.43 19.92
N VAL A 6 58.10 12.69 19.84
CA VAL A 6 58.27 13.70 20.88
C VAL A 6 56.89 14.26 21.21
N GLN A 7 56.37 13.96 22.40
CA GLN A 7 55.00 14.31 22.82
C GLN A 7 54.69 15.82 22.76
N SER A 8 55.70 16.68 22.91
CA SER A 8 55.52 18.13 22.79
C SER A 8 55.48 18.64 21.35
N ARG A 9 55.75 17.78 20.36
CA ARG A 9 55.85 18.17 18.94
C ARG A 9 54.84 17.46 18.05
N HIS A 10 54.29 16.33 18.46
CA HIS A 10 53.40 15.52 17.63
C HIS A 10 52.03 15.43 18.28
N ASP A 11 50.98 15.58 17.48
CA ASP A 11 49.60 15.62 17.97
C ASP A 11 49.03 14.21 18.18
N ILE A 12 49.51 13.23 17.41
CA ILE A 12 49.17 11.80 17.56
C ILE A 12 50.42 10.93 17.38
N SER A 13 50.41 9.73 17.97
CA SER A 13 51.45 8.71 17.76
C SER A 13 50.86 7.38 17.38
N VAL A 14 51.54 6.66 16.49
CA VAL A 14 51.24 5.28 16.15
C VAL A 14 52.45 4.41 16.51
N THR A 15 52.19 3.33 17.24
CA THR A 15 53.22 2.35 17.63
C THR A 15 53.16 1.19 16.66
N ASP A 16 54.31 0.82 16.06
CA ASP A 16 54.41 -0.41 15.29
C ASP A 16 54.21 -1.61 16.26
N PRO A 17 53.29 -2.54 16.00
CA PRO A 17 53.05 -3.66 16.91
C PRO A 17 54.19 -4.69 16.91
N THR A 18 55.13 -4.60 15.96
CA THR A 18 56.20 -5.57 15.74
C THR A 18 57.61 -5.04 16.01
N SER A 19 57.84 -3.73 15.94
CA SER A 19 59.02 -3.07 16.46
C SER A 19 58.59 -2.05 17.50
N ALA A 20 59.28 -1.91 18.64
CA ALA A 20 58.89 -0.96 19.70
C ALA A 20 59.03 0.53 19.28
N ASP A 21 59.04 0.82 17.98
CA ASP A 21 59.18 2.15 17.40
C ASP A 21 57.84 2.88 17.44
N ILE A 22 57.90 4.14 17.87
CA ILE A 22 56.76 5.05 17.94
C ILE A 22 56.97 6.17 16.92
N HIS A 23 56.04 6.28 15.98
CA HIS A 23 56.03 7.32 14.96
C HIS A 23 55.07 8.43 15.35
N GLY A 24 55.59 9.66 15.45
CA GLY A 24 54.78 10.85 15.72
C GLY A 24 54.27 11.49 14.44
N PHE A 25 53.01 11.88 14.40
CA PHE A 25 52.41 12.66 13.32
C PHE A 25 51.96 14.03 13.85
N MET A 26 52.10 15.06 13.01
CA MET A 26 51.58 16.41 13.28
C MET A 26 50.34 16.65 12.42
N VAL A 27 49.27 17.17 13.00
CA VAL A 27 48.09 17.62 12.26
C VAL A 27 48.49 18.90 11.51
N LYS A 28 48.16 19.00 10.22
CA LYS A 28 48.37 20.22 9.43
C LYS A 28 47.70 21.39 10.15
N ARG A 29 48.41 22.51 10.30
CA ARG A 29 47.87 23.72 10.94
C ARG A 29 47.77 24.84 9.94
N ASP A 30 46.60 25.46 9.81
CA ASP A 30 46.44 26.74 9.12
C ASP A 30 46.40 27.85 10.17
N LYS A 31 47.32 28.82 10.05
CA LYS A 31 47.48 29.94 11.01
C LYS A 31 47.50 29.53 12.49
N GLY A 32 48.08 28.36 12.78
CA GLY A 32 48.24 27.83 14.15
C GLY A 32 47.07 26.97 14.65
N ILE A 33 45.96 26.89 13.92
CA ILE A 33 44.79 26.07 14.26
C ILE A 33 44.90 24.70 13.58
N PRO A 34 44.75 23.57 14.30
CA PRO A 34 44.74 22.25 13.70
C PRO A 34 43.58 22.09 12.71
N VAL A 35 43.89 21.63 11.51
CA VAL A 35 42.92 21.36 10.44
C VAL A 35 42.57 19.87 10.50
N TYR A 36 41.39 19.55 11.01
CA TYR A 36 40.91 18.17 11.14
C TYR A 36 40.18 17.68 9.89
N PHE A 37 39.77 18.60 9.00
CA PHE A 37 39.08 18.34 7.74
C PHE A 37 39.29 19.53 6.79
N GLU A 38 39.60 19.27 5.51
CA GLU A 38 39.80 20.27 4.46
C GLU A 38 38.92 19.87 3.26
N LEU A 39 38.08 20.79 2.80
CA LEU A 39 37.28 20.62 1.58
C LEU A 39 38.02 21.33 0.45
N ASP A 40 38.58 20.57 -0.48
CA ASP A 40 39.31 21.12 -1.62
C ASP A 40 38.33 21.52 -2.75
N GLY A 41 38.30 22.83 -3.07
CA GLY A 41 37.74 23.36 -4.32
C GLY A 41 36.71 24.50 -4.14
N LYS A 42 36.83 25.55 -4.96
CA LYS A 42 35.73 26.51 -5.19
C LYS A 42 34.63 25.78 -5.97
N TYR A 43 33.38 25.87 -5.53
CA TYR A 43 32.22 25.25 -6.20
C TYR A 43 31.95 25.79 -7.62
N LEU A 44 32.56 26.91 -7.99
CA LEU A 44 32.47 27.53 -9.30
C LEU A 44 33.88 27.84 -9.78
N ALA A 45 34.27 27.29 -10.93
CA ALA A 45 35.45 27.74 -11.65
C ALA A 45 35.28 29.24 -11.94
N ASP A 46 36.26 30.07 -11.58
CA ASP A 46 36.28 31.47 -11.98
C ASP A 46 36.38 31.49 -13.52
N GLN A 47 35.23 31.68 -14.19
CA GLN A 47 35.19 31.74 -15.64
C GLN A 47 36.00 32.94 -16.10
N PHE A 48 36.95 32.72 -17.01
CA PHE A 48 37.48 33.81 -17.81
C PHE A 48 36.32 34.40 -18.62
N TYR A 49 35.92 35.64 -18.28
CA TYR A 49 34.91 36.48 -18.93
C TYR A 49 34.74 36.18 -20.43
N SER A 50 33.81 35.29 -20.79
CA SER A 50 33.49 35.00 -22.19
C SER A 50 31.99 34.78 -22.44
N ASP A 51 31.13 35.02 -21.45
CA ASP A 51 29.66 34.98 -21.54
C ASP A 51 29.06 33.71 -22.18
N GLN A 52 29.83 32.62 -22.29
CA GLN A 52 29.39 31.34 -22.84
C GLN A 52 29.97 30.18 -22.02
N PRO A 53 29.14 29.40 -21.32
CA PRO A 53 29.62 28.24 -20.57
C PRO A 53 30.16 27.18 -21.53
N SER A 54 31.47 26.89 -21.44
CA SER A 54 32.15 25.90 -22.28
C SER A 54 33.23 25.17 -21.49
N VAL A 55 33.25 23.83 -21.60
CA VAL A 55 34.31 22.97 -21.04
C VAL A 55 35.69 23.24 -21.66
N VAL A 56 35.75 23.93 -22.80
CA VAL A 56 36.99 24.31 -23.47
C VAL A 56 37.73 25.41 -22.69
N ASN A 57 37.04 26.11 -21.79
CA ASN A 57 37.55 27.27 -21.04
C ASN A 57 37.85 26.98 -19.56
N MET A 58 37.74 25.72 -19.11
CA MET A 58 38.22 25.33 -17.77
C MET A 58 39.75 25.35 -17.74
N ASN A 59 40.34 25.72 -16.61
CA ASN A 59 41.80 25.63 -16.47
C ASN A 59 42.19 24.15 -16.60
N PRO A 60 43.10 23.78 -17.54
CA PRO A 60 43.48 22.39 -17.75
C PRO A 60 44.15 21.72 -16.54
N GLU A 61 44.57 22.51 -15.55
CA GLU A 61 45.15 22.04 -14.27
C GLU A 61 44.15 22.05 -13.11
N GLU A 62 42.89 22.45 -13.34
CA GLU A 62 41.87 22.48 -12.29
C GLU A 62 41.47 21.06 -11.90
N GLU A 63 41.77 20.69 -10.66
CA GLU A 63 41.30 19.43 -10.09
C GLU A 63 39.78 19.49 -9.96
N ILE A 64 39.08 18.63 -10.68
CA ILE A 64 37.63 18.46 -10.52
C ILE A 64 37.43 17.60 -9.27
N PRO A 65 36.91 18.15 -8.17
CA PRO A 65 36.64 17.36 -6.99
C PRO A 65 35.58 16.32 -7.33
N MET A 66 35.96 15.04 -7.21
CA MET A 66 35.01 13.94 -7.28
C MET A 66 34.51 13.65 -5.87
N VAL A 67 33.53 14.43 -5.43
CA VAL A 67 32.85 14.19 -4.17
C VAL A 67 31.52 13.52 -4.51
N LEU A 68 31.25 12.36 -3.90
CA LEU A 68 29.90 11.80 -3.87
C LEU A 68 29.07 12.72 -2.96
N GLY A 69 28.33 13.62 -3.61
CA GLY A 69 27.46 14.58 -2.96
C GLY A 69 26.27 13.90 -2.27
N ASP A 70 25.69 14.63 -1.34
CA ASP A 70 24.37 14.35 -0.79
C ASP A 70 23.31 14.62 -1.88
N LEU A 71 22.53 13.61 -2.25
CA LEU A 71 21.51 13.66 -3.31
C LEU A 71 20.08 13.79 -2.75
N SER A 72 19.94 14.11 -1.46
CA SER A 72 18.64 14.29 -0.79
C SER A 72 17.84 15.53 -1.25
N GLY A 73 18.36 16.32 -2.19
CA GLY A 73 17.67 17.50 -2.74
C GLY A 73 16.58 17.18 -3.76
N GLY A 74 16.31 15.90 -4.03
CA GLY A 74 15.32 15.43 -5.00
C GLY A 74 15.71 15.64 -6.45
N PHE A 75 14.80 15.26 -7.36
CA PHE A 75 14.96 15.64 -8.75
C PHE A 75 14.47 17.07 -8.98
N GLY A 76 15.14 17.79 -9.87
CA GLY A 76 14.56 18.92 -10.55
C GLY A 76 15.55 19.81 -11.28
N GLN A 77 15.20 20.08 -12.54
CA GLN A 77 15.86 20.89 -13.56
C GLN A 77 17.04 20.22 -14.29
N GLU A 78 17.03 20.32 -15.63
CA GLU A 78 18.16 19.92 -16.51
C GLU A 78 19.39 20.81 -16.30
N ILE A 79 19.20 21.98 -15.69
CA ILE A 79 20.20 23.03 -15.52
C ILE A 79 20.58 23.09 -14.04
N TYR A 80 21.87 23.24 -13.78
CA TYR A 80 22.42 23.41 -12.45
C TYR A 80 21.84 24.64 -11.73
N ASP A 81 21.37 24.44 -10.50
CA ASP A 81 20.94 25.49 -9.58
C ASP A 81 21.96 25.62 -8.43
N SER A 82 22.68 26.75 -8.40
CA SER A 82 23.66 27.02 -7.34
C SER A 82 23.07 27.16 -5.94
N SER A 83 21.76 27.41 -5.84
CA SER A 83 21.06 27.52 -4.55
C SER A 83 20.64 26.16 -3.99
N ASP A 84 20.57 25.13 -4.84
CA ASP A 84 20.24 23.76 -4.44
C ASP A 84 21.15 22.74 -5.16
N PRO A 85 22.44 22.68 -4.76
CA PRO A 85 23.44 21.81 -5.40
C PRO A 85 23.24 20.33 -5.08
N LYS A 86 22.12 19.93 -4.46
CA LYS A 86 21.80 18.54 -4.16
C LYS A 86 20.81 17.92 -5.16
N ARG A 87 20.22 18.74 -6.04
CA ARG A 87 19.28 18.28 -7.06
C ARG A 87 19.96 17.48 -8.17
N TYR A 88 19.21 16.51 -8.70
CA TYR A 88 19.55 15.73 -9.88
C TYR A 88 18.43 15.84 -10.92
N PHE A 89 18.63 15.37 -12.15
CA PHE A 89 17.66 15.54 -13.22
C PHE A 89 16.51 14.52 -13.12
N GLU A 90 16.83 13.24 -13.03
CA GLU A 90 15.85 12.15 -12.88
C GLU A 90 16.52 10.93 -12.24
N SER A 91 15.74 10.01 -11.67
CA SER A 91 16.22 8.73 -11.15
C SER A 91 15.17 7.65 -11.35
N PHE A 92 15.59 6.40 -11.53
CA PHE A 92 14.70 5.24 -11.59
C PHE A 92 15.36 4.06 -10.89
N GLY A 93 14.60 3.41 -10.01
CA GLY A 93 15.12 2.28 -9.23
C GLY A 93 16.33 2.64 -8.36
N CYS A 94 16.40 3.89 -7.86
CA CYS A 94 17.45 4.35 -6.96
C CYS A 94 16.87 4.97 -5.68
N ASP A 95 17.47 4.63 -4.54
CA ASP A 95 17.19 5.28 -3.25
C ASP A 95 18.22 6.38 -3.02
N LEU A 96 17.78 7.63 -3.16
CA LEU A 96 18.60 8.84 -3.03
C LEU A 96 18.39 9.56 -1.70
N ARG A 97 17.67 8.93 -0.76
CA ARG A 97 17.42 9.47 0.57
C ARG A 97 18.62 9.36 1.50
N GLY A 98 19.54 8.43 1.21
CA GLY A 98 20.74 8.20 2.00
C GLY A 98 21.77 9.31 1.82
N LYS A 99 22.37 9.77 2.92
CA LYS A 99 23.62 10.53 2.84
C LYS A 99 24.71 9.65 2.21
N GLU A 100 25.64 10.29 1.50
CA GLU A 100 26.82 9.66 0.90
C GLU A 100 26.59 8.84 -0.39
N GLY A 101 25.49 9.10 -1.09
CA GLY A 101 25.38 8.78 -2.52
C GLY A 101 24.17 7.96 -2.93
N ALA A 102 24.06 7.77 -4.25
CA ALA A 102 22.99 7.00 -4.85
C ALA A 102 23.11 5.52 -4.56
N LYS A 103 22.04 4.91 -4.06
CA LYS A 103 21.93 3.46 -3.86
C LYS A 103 20.86 2.92 -4.78
N LEU A 104 20.96 1.63 -5.10
CA LEU A 104 19.85 0.94 -5.77
C LEU A 104 18.64 0.93 -4.83
N SER A 105 17.45 1.01 -5.40
CA SER A 105 16.22 1.01 -4.61
C SER A 105 15.93 -0.35 -4.00
N TRP A 106 15.04 -0.34 -3.02
CA TRP A 106 14.49 -1.55 -2.43
C TRP A 106 13.60 -2.25 -3.44
N GLY A 107 13.89 -3.51 -3.74
CA GLY A 107 13.12 -4.33 -4.66
C GLY A 107 11.67 -4.43 -4.24
N ALA A 108 10.77 -4.14 -5.18
CA ALA A 108 9.36 -4.42 -5.01
C ALA A 108 9.09 -5.92 -5.23
N THR A 109 8.25 -6.49 -4.39
CA THR A 109 7.80 -7.88 -4.52
C THR A 109 6.31 -7.89 -4.81
N ALA A 110 5.92 -8.60 -5.87
CA ALA A 110 4.53 -8.87 -6.18
C ALA A 110 4.08 -10.14 -5.43
N ILE A 111 2.99 -10.04 -4.67
CA ILE A 111 2.28 -11.19 -4.10
C ILE A 111 1.03 -11.42 -4.96
N ALA A 112 1.01 -12.56 -5.67
CA ALA A 112 -0.14 -12.94 -6.47
C ALA A 112 -1.40 -13.03 -5.61
N LEU A 113 -2.52 -12.53 -6.14
CA LEU A 113 -3.80 -12.76 -5.51
C LEU A 113 -4.12 -14.26 -5.49
N PRO A 114 -4.81 -14.75 -4.46
CA PRO A 114 -5.23 -16.14 -4.41
C PRO A 114 -6.11 -16.47 -5.62
N THR A 115 -6.05 -17.71 -6.08
CA THR A 115 -6.98 -18.21 -7.11
C THR A 115 -8.41 -18.08 -6.60
N PRO A 116 -9.41 -17.91 -7.49
CA PRO A 116 -10.81 -17.95 -7.11
C PRO A 116 -11.07 -19.13 -6.17
N PHE A 117 -11.65 -18.84 -5.01
CA PHE A 117 -11.98 -19.83 -3.98
C PHE A 117 -13.50 -19.87 -3.85
N THR A 118 -14.03 -20.99 -3.39
CA THR A 118 -15.47 -21.14 -3.19
C THR A 118 -15.86 -20.57 -1.84
N VAL A 119 -16.71 -19.55 -1.85
CA VAL A 119 -17.45 -19.08 -0.68
C VAL A 119 -18.63 -20.01 -0.50
N SER A 120 -18.79 -20.52 0.71
CA SER A 120 -19.93 -21.35 1.05
C SER A 120 -20.74 -20.73 2.17
N ASP A 121 -22.04 -20.53 1.96
CA ASP A 121 -22.93 -19.98 2.99
C ASP A 121 -24.32 -20.62 2.95
N TRP A 122 -24.98 -20.67 4.10
CA TRP A 122 -26.33 -21.18 4.24
C TRP A 122 -27.36 -20.10 3.95
N ASN A 123 -27.92 -20.14 2.74
CA ASN A 123 -28.94 -19.22 2.29
C ASN A 123 -30.35 -19.73 2.58
N ARG A 124 -31.21 -18.85 3.07
CA ARG A 124 -32.63 -19.17 3.27
C ARG A 124 -33.45 -19.04 1.98
N PRO A 125 -34.54 -19.80 1.84
CA PRO A 125 -35.63 -19.46 0.93
C PRO A 125 -36.08 -18.00 1.09
N ILE A 126 -36.64 -17.43 0.01
CA ILE A 126 -37.24 -16.09 0.01
C ILE A 126 -38.77 -16.12 -0.08
N ASN A 127 -39.33 -17.26 -0.47
CA ASN A 127 -40.77 -17.43 -0.66
C ASN A 127 -41.17 -18.90 -0.52
N HIS A 128 -42.46 -19.16 -0.36
CA HIS A 128 -43.05 -20.49 -0.32
C HIS A 128 -44.32 -20.59 -1.18
N ILE A 129 -44.69 -21.81 -1.54
CA ILE A 129 -46.03 -22.16 -2.00
C ILE A 129 -46.46 -23.40 -1.21
N ASP A 130 -47.58 -23.30 -0.53
CA ASP A 130 -48.31 -24.44 0.01
C ASP A 130 -49.47 -24.77 -0.94
N PRO A 131 -49.33 -25.80 -1.81
CA PRO A 131 -50.34 -26.11 -2.82
C PRO A 131 -51.67 -26.58 -2.23
N ASN A 132 -51.66 -27.07 -0.99
CA ASN A 132 -52.78 -27.73 -0.34
C ASN A 132 -53.37 -26.90 0.80
N SER A 133 -52.70 -25.83 1.22
CA SER A 133 -53.10 -25.01 2.39
C SER A 133 -53.17 -25.83 3.69
N ASP A 134 -52.29 -26.81 3.82
CA ASP A 134 -52.17 -27.71 4.98
C ASP A 134 -51.02 -27.31 5.91
N TRP A 135 -50.15 -26.40 5.47
CA TRP A 135 -49.18 -25.74 6.32
C TRP A 135 -49.78 -24.49 6.94
N SER A 136 -49.21 -24.06 8.07
CA SER A 136 -49.52 -22.79 8.71
C SER A 136 -48.23 -22.15 9.17
N ASP A 137 -48.20 -20.81 9.15
CA ASP A 137 -47.04 -19.99 9.51
C ASP A 137 -45.80 -20.31 8.67
N GLU A 138 -45.98 -20.50 7.36
CA GLU A 138 -44.98 -20.99 6.42
C GLU A 138 -43.73 -20.12 6.32
N ALA A 139 -43.87 -18.82 6.56
CA ALA A 139 -42.73 -17.90 6.61
C ALA A 139 -41.74 -18.25 7.74
N ASN A 140 -42.22 -18.89 8.82
CA ASN A 140 -41.37 -19.36 9.92
C ASN A 140 -40.54 -20.59 9.52
N ALA A 141 -40.77 -21.24 8.37
CA ALA A 141 -39.95 -22.37 7.93
C ALA A 141 -38.56 -21.94 7.42
N TYR A 142 -38.30 -20.64 7.28
CA TYR A 142 -37.06 -20.10 6.71
C TYR A 142 -36.70 -18.73 7.28
N ASP A 143 -37.09 -18.45 8.51
CA ASP A 143 -36.86 -17.17 9.19
C ASP A 143 -35.53 -17.14 9.98
N THR A 144 -34.69 -18.17 9.85
CA THR A 144 -33.40 -18.34 10.56
C THR A 144 -33.53 -18.56 12.07
N SER A 145 -34.74 -18.81 12.58
CA SER A 145 -35.02 -19.00 14.01
C SER A 145 -35.46 -20.42 14.29
N THR A 146 -34.74 -21.13 15.16
CA THR A 146 -35.17 -22.45 15.64
C THR A 146 -36.24 -22.38 16.75
N ALA A 147 -36.73 -21.17 17.07
CA ALA A 147 -37.74 -20.95 18.12
C ALA A 147 -39.16 -20.82 17.54
N THR A 148 -39.25 -20.43 16.28
CA THR A 148 -40.46 -20.28 15.47
C THR A 148 -40.58 -21.48 14.53
N LYS A 149 -41.78 -21.76 14.00
CA LYS A 149 -42.00 -22.93 13.15
C LYS A 149 -43.20 -22.78 12.23
N ALA A 150 -43.10 -23.40 11.07
CA ALA A 150 -44.24 -23.76 10.24
C ALA A 150 -44.81 -25.11 10.69
N THR A 151 -46.13 -25.24 10.65
CA THR A 151 -46.86 -26.37 11.21
C THR A 151 -47.60 -27.14 10.13
N CYS A 152 -47.51 -28.48 10.14
CA CYS A 152 -48.26 -29.34 9.21
C CYS A 152 -48.96 -30.49 9.96
N PRO A 153 -50.28 -30.67 9.83
CA PRO A 153 -50.99 -31.86 10.29
C PRO A 153 -50.63 -33.05 9.39
N SER A 154 -49.79 -33.96 9.87
CA SER A 154 -49.33 -35.11 9.07
C SER A 154 -50.06 -36.41 9.42
N GLY A 155 -50.81 -36.48 10.52
CA GLY A 155 -51.42 -37.71 11.02
C GLY A 155 -50.37 -38.73 11.49
N LEU A 156 -50.77 -39.69 12.34
CA LEU A 156 -49.83 -40.67 12.89
C LEU A 156 -49.28 -41.57 11.78
N ASN A 157 -47.95 -41.65 11.65
CA ASN A 157 -47.25 -42.45 10.62
C ASN A 157 -47.69 -42.15 9.18
N THR A 158 -48.26 -40.97 8.93
CA THR A 158 -48.69 -40.55 7.60
C THR A 158 -47.84 -39.34 7.17
N TRP A 159 -47.59 -39.22 5.86
CA TRP A 159 -46.89 -38.06 5.32
C TRP A 159 -47.85 -36.89 5.27
N GLY A 160 -47.43 -35.74 5.79
CA GLY A 160 -48.09 -34.47 5.52
C GLY A 160 -47.92 -34.04 4.06
N GLU A 161 -48.56 -32.93 3.70
CA GLU A 161 -48.46 -32.34 2.36
C GLU A 161 -47.13 -31.61 2.13
N LEU A 162 -46.83 -31.35 0.86
CA LEU A 162 -45.59 -30.69 0.44
C LEU A 162 -45.65 -29.18 0.69
N LEU A 163 -44.60 -28.65 1.31
CA LEU A 163 -44.29 -27.23 1.30
C LEU A 163 -43.19 -26.98 0.25
N ASN A 164 -43.47 -26.15 -0.75
CA ASN A 164 -42.48 -25.73 -1.74
C ASN A 164 -41.80 -24.45 -1.26
N LEU A 165 -40.48 -24.43 -1.26
CA LEU A 165 -39.63 -23.32 -0.83
C LEU A 165 -38.82 -22.84 -2.03
N TYR A 166 -38.83 -21.53 -2.30
CA TYR A 166 -38.20 -20.93 -3.47
C TYR A 166 -37.03 -20.03 -3.08
N ILE A 167 -35.98 -20.08 -3.89
CA ILE A 167 -34.77 -19.26 -3.75
C ILE A 167 -34.35 -18.78 -5.15
N PRO A 168 -33.71 -17.61 -5.31
CA PRO A 168 -33.04 -17.30 -6.57
C PRO A 168 -32.09 -18.43 -6.98
N ALA A 169 -31.83 -18.57 -8.28
CA ALA A 169 -30.93 -19.62 -8.76
C ALA A 169 -29.56 -19.50 -8.07
N ILE A 170 -29.18 -20.53 -7.30
CA ILE A 170 -27.90 -20.59 -6.61
C ILE A 170 -27.18 -21.89 -6.97
N SER A 171 -25.85 -21.82 -7.08
CA SER A 171 -25.01 -23.01 -7.10
C SER A 171 -25.02 -23.60 -5.69
N CYS A 172 -25.47 -24.84 -5.53
CA CYS A 172 -25.78 -25.44 -4.23
C CYS A 172 -25.44 -26.92 -4.20
N SER A 173 -24.77 -27.38 -3.14
CA SER A 173 -24.35 -28.79 -3.01
C SER A 173 -25.03 -29.53 -1.87
N SER A 174 -25.70 -28.83 -0.95
CA SER A 174 -26.42 -29.42 0.20
C SER A 174 -27.59 -28.55 0.63
N VAL A 175 -28.53 -29.12 1.37
CA VAL A 175 -29.54 -28.37 2.13
C VAL A 175 -29.50 -28.80 3.59
N ARG A 176 -29.98 -27.95 4.50
CA ARG A 176 -30.20 -28.33 5.90
C ARG A 176 -31.58 -27.91 6.37
N PHE A 177 -32.11 -28.64 7.33
CA PHE A 177 -33.42 -28.37 7.90
C PHE A 177 -33.46 -28.75 9.39
N TRP A 178 -34.31 -28.05 10.14
CA TRP A 178 -34.55 -28.29 11.56
C TRP A 178 -36.02 -28.65 11.77
N VAL A 179 -36.27 -29.86 12.27
CA VAL A 179 -37.64 -30.39 12.40
C VAL A 179 -37.88 -30.97 13.79
N THR A 180 -39.13 -30.87 14.26
CA THR A 180 -39.61 -31.48 15.50
C THR A 180 -41.06 -31.94 15.33
N ASP A 181 -41.62 -32.60 16.35
CA ASP A 181 -43.06 -32.84 16.43
C ASP A 181 -43.67 -32.33 17.74
N ASN A 182 -44.99 -32.52 17.90
CA ASN A 182 -45.73 -32.03 19.06
C ASN A 182 -45.66 -32.91 20.31
N ASN A 183 -45.12 -34.12 20.20
CA ASN A 183 -45.10 -35.14 21.26
C ASN A 183 -43.70 -35.69 21.57
N GLY A 184 -42.62 -35.15 20.98
CA GLY A 184 -41.25 -35.65 21.12
C GLY A 184 -41.03 -37.00 20.45
N GLY A 185 -41.76 -37.27 19.37
CA GLY A 185 -41.67 -38.48 18.58
C GLY A 185 -40.55 -38.45 17.53
N THR A 186 -40.48 -39.53 16.74
CA THR A 186 -39.51 -39.61 15.65
C THR A 186 -40.07 -38.91 14.42
N VAL A 187 -39.34 -37.91 13.91
CA VAL A 187 -39.66 -37.24 12.65
C VAL A 187 -38.90 -37.87 11.50
N TYR A 188 -39.59 -38.02 10.37
CA TYR A 188 -39.03 -38.39 9.07
C TYR A 188 -39.23 -37.20 8.13
N CYS A 189 -38.21 -36.88 7.34
CA CYS A 189 -38.23 -35.75 6.43
C CYS A 189 -37.96 -36.24 5.01
N TYR A 190 -38.85 -35.90 4.08
CA TYR A 190 -38.67 -36.12 2.66
C TYR A 190 -38.33 -34.78 2.01
N VAL A 191 -37.24 -34.74 1.25
CA VAL A 191 -36.76 -33.51 0.59
C VAL A 191 -36.42 -33.79 -0.86
N ASP A 192 -37.00 -32.98 -1.75
CA ASP A 192 -36.53 -32.84 -3.12
C ASP A 192 -36.00 -31.42 -3.36
N VAL A 193 -35.07 -31.30 -4.30
CA VAL A 193 -34.58 -30.02 -4.81
C VAL A 193 -34.83 -29.93 -6.32
N TYR A 194 -35.06 -28.72 -6.80
CA TYR A 194 -35.34 -28.45 -8.21
C TYR A 194 -34.09 -27.90 -8.91
N TYR A 195 -33.53 -28.69 -9.82
CA TYR A 195 -32.45 -28.32 -10.73
C TYR A 195 -32.61 -29.08 -12.06
N GLY A 196 -31.94 -28.64 -13.13
CA GLY A 196 -32.02 -29.34 -14.43
C GLY A 196 -33.45 -29.49 -14.99
N ALA A 197 -34.36 -28.58 -14.62
CA ALA A 197 -35.79 -28.61 -14.95
C ALA A 197 -36.59 -29.80 -14.36
N ALA A 198 -36.09 -30.47 -13.32
CA ALA A 198 -36.77 -31.58 -12.65
C ALA A 198 -36.63 -31.52 -11.12
N TRP A 199 -37.51 -32.25 -10.42
CA TRP A 199 -37.38 -32.49 -8.98
C TRP A 199 -36.50 -33.72 -8.73
N HIS A 200 -35.50 -33.58 -7.89
CA HIS A 200 -34.55 -34.63 -7.53
C HIS A 200 -34.63 -34.91 -6.04
N ASN A 201 -34.91 -36.15 -5.68
CA ASN A 201 -34.94 -36.56 -4.28
C ASN A 201 -33.54 -36.66 -3.70
N ILE A 202 -33.32 -35.96 -2.58
CA ILE A 202 -32.05 -35.94 -1.85
C ILE A 202 -32.18 -36.48 -0.42
N ASN A 203 -33.43 -36.63 0.04
CA ASN A 203 -33.77 -37.37 1.24
C ASN A 203 -35.13 -38.06 1.03
N ASP A 204 -35.14 -39.38 1.10
CA ASP A 204 -36.32 -40.21 0.81
C ASP A 204 -37.24 -40.40 2.02
N GLY A 205 -36.85 -39.88 3.19
CA GLY A 205 -37.62 -40.00 4.42
C GLY A 205 -37.62 -41.40 5.05
N THR A 206 -36.68 -42.26 4.66
CA THR A 206 -36.48 -43.58 5.29
C THR A 206 -35.58 -43.50 6.53
N GLY A 207 -34.66 -42.53 6.56
CA GLY A 207 -33.82 -42.21 7.70
C GLY A 207 -34.58 -41.45 8.79
N VAL A 208 -34.35 -41.84 10.04
CA VAL A 208 -34.80 -41.06 11.21
C VAL A 208 -34.02 -39.74 11.24
N VAL A 209 -34.74 -38.63 11.36
CA VAL A 209 -34.15 -37.32 11.60
C VAL A 209 -34.00 -37.11 13.10
N THR A 210 -32.82 -36.71 13.54
CA THR A 210 -32.59 -36.26 14.92
C THR A 210 -33.44 -35.02 15.17
N GLU A 211 -34.43 -35.15 16.04
CA GLU A 211 -35.29 -34.03 16.46
C GLU A 211 -34.45 -32.95 17.16
N GLY A 212 -34.78 -31.67 16.92
CA GLY A 212 -34.15 -30.56 17.64
C GLY A 212 -32.69 -30.34 17.26
N ALA A 213 -32.30 -30.67 16.03
CA ALA A 213 -30.99 -30.38 15.46
C ALA A 213 -31.09 -30.16 13.95
N TYR A 214 -30.10 -29.46 13.37
CA TYR A 214 -29.96 -29.37 11.92
C TYR A 214 -29.56 -30.73 11.34
N VAL A 215 -30.33 -31.20 10.37
CA VAL A 215 -29.95 -32.32 9.51
C VAL A 215 -29.57 -31.80 8.14
N THR A 216 -28.38 -32.19 7.68
CA THR A 216 -27.86 -31.82 6.35
C THR A 216 -28.08 -32.97 5.38
N ALA A 217 -28.68 -32.69 4.23
CA ALA A 217 -28.83 -33.62 3.12
C ALA A 217 -27.99 -33.14 1.93
N ALA A 218 -27.05 -33.97 1.48
CA ALA A 218 -26.23 -33.68 0.32
C ALA A 218 -27.03 -33.83 -0.97
N VAL A 219 -26.83 -32.93 -1.93
CA VAL A 219 -27.42 -33.01 -3.29
C VAL A 219 -26.69 -34.08 -4.13
N GLY A 220 -25.46 -34.43 -3.74
CA GLY A 220 -24.58 -35.38 -4.42
C GLY A 220 -23.62 -34.74 -5.43
N SER A 221 -23.89 -33.50 -5.84
CA SER A 221 -23.00 -32.62 -6.62
C SER A 221 -23.47 -31.17 -6.49
N THR A 222 -22.62 -30.21 -6.84
CA THR A 222 -23.00 -28.79 -6.94
C THR A 222 -23.93 -28.60 -8.14
N GLN A 223 -25.14 -28.10 -7.90
CA GLN A 223 -26.18 -27.90 -8.90
C GLN A 223 -26.76 -26.48 -8.82
N THR A 224 -27.27 -25.96 -9.93
CA THR A 224 -28.04 -24.70 -9.91
C THR A 224 -29.46 -24.98 -9.42
N ILE A 225 -29.72 -24.73 -8.13
CA ILE A 225 -31.00 -24.99 -7.46
C ILE A 225 -31.82 -23.69 -7.38
N THR A 226 -33.13 -23.81 -7.62
CA THR A 226 -34.09 -22.68 -7.53
C THR A 226 -35.25 -22.95 -6.56
N ALA A 227 -35.42 -24.19 -6.12
CA ALA A 227 -36.44 -24.53 -5.14
C ALA A 227 -36.08 -25.83 -4.39
N ALA A 228 -36.68 -26.00 -3.22
CA ALA A 228 -36.80 -27.26 -2.52
C ALA A 228 -38.28 -27.54 -2.23
N ARG A 229 -38.64 -28.80 -2.01
CA ARG A 229 -39.93 -29.15 -1.43
C ARG A 229 -39.74 -30.17 -0.33
N VAL A 230 -40.50 -29.99 0.74
CA VAL A 230 -40.35 -30.76 1.97
C VAL A 230 -41.71 -31.27 2.44
N LYS A 231 -41.74 -32.49 2.95
CA LYS A 231 -42.87 -33.02 3.71
C LYS A 231 -42.38 -33.85 4.88
N LEU A 232 -43.17 -33.89 5.94
CA LEU A 232 -42.79 -34.50 7.21
C LEU A 232 -43.77 -35.62 7.59
N LYS A 233 -43.27 -36.58 8.38
CA LYS A 233 -44.05 -37.67 8.99
C LYS A 233 -43.55 -37.87 10.42
N THR A 234 -44.45 -38.12 11.37
CA THR A 234 -44.09 -38.43 12.77
C THR A 234 -44.57 -39.82 13.18
N SER A 235 -43.84 -40.49 14.09
CA SER A 235 -44.18 -41.79 14.67
C SER A 235 -45.07 -41.73 15.92
N ALA A 236 -45.21 -40.56 16.56
CA ALA A 236 -45.92 -40.41 17.84
C ALA A 236 -46.83 -39.18 17.93
N GLY A 237 -46.74 -38.24 16.99
CA GLY A 237 -47.57 -37.05 16.90
C GLY A 237 -48.67 -37.13 15.85
N THR A 238 -49.45 -36.05 15.77
CA THR A 238 -50.35 -35.76 14.63
C THR A 238 -49.95 -34.48 13.90
N ILE A 239 -48.96 -33.77 14.43
CA ILE A 239 -48.49 -32.48 13.96
C ILE A 239 -46.97 -32.50 13.92
N THR A 240 -46.41 -32.09 12.78
CA THR A 240 -44.98 -31.94 12.56
C THR A 240 -44.63 -30.47 12.37
N TYR A 241 -43.42 -30.09 12.75
CA TYR A 241 -42.93 -28.72 12.69
C TYR A 241 -41.65 -28.63 11.86
N LEU A 242 -41.59 -27.64 10.98
CA LEU A 242 -40.37 -27.21 10.29
C LEU A 242 -39.98 -25.85 10.86
N HIS A 243 -38.86 -25.79 11.58
CA HIS A 243 -38.40 -24.57 12.24
C HIS A 243 -37.49 -23.74 11.33
N ASP A 244 -36.65 -24.40 10.52
CA ASP A 244 -35.83 -23.70 9.55
C ASP A 244 -35.42 -24.62 8.39
N PHE A 245 -35.18 -24.03 7.23
CA PHE A 245 -34.72 -24.69 6.01
C PHE A 245 -33.76 -23.77 5.26
N GLN A 246 -32.59 -24.29 4.89
CA GLN A 246 -31.54 -23.50 4.25
C GLN A 246 -30.81 -24.31 3.17
N PHE A 247 -30.31 -23.60 2.15
CA PHE A 247 -29.51 -24.12 1.05
C PHE A 247 -28.05 -23.75 1.24
N TYR A 248 -27.15 -24.69 1.01
CA TYR A 248 -25.71 -24.44 1.05
C TYR A 248 -25.25 -23.88 -0.30
N ALA A 249 -25.23 -22.56 -0.42
CA ALA A 249 -24.80 -21.90 -1.65
C ALA A 249 -23.28 -21.93 -1.74
N GLU A 250 -22.76 -22.40 -2.86
CA GLU A 250 -21.38 -22.37 -3.27
C GLU A 250 -21.21 -21.33 -4.37
N SER A 251 -20.63 -20.19 -4.03
CA SER A 251 -20.32 -19.16 -5.02
C SER A 251 -18.81 -19.10 -5.21
N ALA A 252 -18.35 -19.17 -6.45
CA ALA A 252 -16.95 -18.81 -6.73
C ALA A 252 -16.78 -17.34 -6.35
N SER A 253 -15.85 -17.04 -5.44
CA SER A 253 -15.47 -15.67 -5.17
C SER A 253 -14.88 -15.08 -6.44
N VAL A 254 -15.36 -13.89 -6.78
CA VAL A 254 -14.73 -13.07 -7.80
C VAL A 254 -13.51 -12.45 -7.16
N ILE A 255 -12.32 -12.71 -7.72
CA ILE A 255 -11.12 -11.97 -7.34
C ILE A 255 -11.27 -10.55 -7.89
N GLY A 256 -11.79 -9.66 -7.05
CA GLY A 256 -11.90 -8.23 -7.36
C GLY A 256 -10.61 -7.48 -7.03
N SER A 257 -10.69 -6.16 -7.09
CA SER A 257 -9.57 -5.29 -6.72
C SER A 257 -9.41 -5.29 -5.19
N PRO A 258 -8.18 -5.40 -4.67
CA PRO A 258 -7.91 -5.21 -3.24
C PRO A 258 -8.24 -3.78 -2.81
N VAL A 259 -8.79 -3.63 -1.61
CA VAL A 259 -8.93 -2.32 -0.95
C VAL A 259 -7.87 -2.16 0.14
N ARG A 260 -7.80 -0.96 0.74
CA ARG A 260 -6.84 -0.64 1.79
C ARG A 260 -6.89 -1.66 2.93
N GLY A 261 -5.74 -2.23 3.26
CA GLY A 261 -5.59 -3.19 4.36
C GLY A 261 -5.57 -2.53 5.75
N ALA A 262 -5.54 -3.35 6.81
CA ALA A 262 -5.42 -2.90 8.19
C ALA A 262 -4.61 -3.87 9.04
N ASP A 263 -3.84 -3.31 9.98
CA ASP A 263 -3.17 -4.06 11.02
C ASP A 263 -4.18 -4.36 12.14
N PHE A 264 -4.36 -5.63 12.48
CA PHE A 264 -5.26 -6.06 13.54
C PHE A 264 -4.74 -7.33 14.19
N ASN A 265 -4.80 -7.44 15.51
CA ASN A 265 -4.43 -8.69 16.21
C ASN A 265 -3.03 -9.25 15.84
N SER A 266 -2.04 -8.38 15.66
CA SER A 266 -0.67 -8.73 15.21
C SER A 266 -0.61 -9.42 13.84
N GLU A 267 -1.57 -9.13 12.96
CA GLU A 267 -1.69 -9.68 11.63
C GLU A 267 -2.10 -8.57 10.65
N PHE A 268 -1.71 -8.70 9.38
CA PHE A 268 -2.11 -7.78 8.33
C PHE A 268 -3.28 -8.34 7.54
N TYR A 269 -4.40 -7.64 7.51
CA TYR A 269 -5.60 -8.01 6.77
C TYR A 269 -5.79 -7.16 5.54
N VAL A 270 -6.24 -7.78 4.46
CA VAL A 270 -6.56 -7.10 3.20
C VAL A 270 -7.89 -7.63 2.69
N PRO A 271 -8.89 -6.75 2.46
CA PRO A 271 -10.11 -7.14 1.79
C PRO A 271 -9.90 -7.17 0.27
N ILE A 272 -10.40 -8.23 -0.36
CA ILE A 272 -10.37 -8.42 -1.82
C ILE A 272 -11.77 -8.85 -2.23
N ALA A 273 -12.45 -8.02 -3.03
CA ALA A 273 -13.87 -8.18 -3.32
C ALA A 273 -14.70 -8.41 -2.05
N ASN A 274 -15.44 -9.51 -1.97
CA ASN A 274 -16.32 -9.84 -0.85
C ASN A 274 -15.64 -10.69 0.22
N ALA A 275 -14.31 -10.80 0.25
CA ALA A 275 -13.61 -11.63 1.22
C ALA A 275 -12.44 -10.95 1.88
N LEU A 276 -12.23 -11.35 3.14
CA LEU A 276 -11.15 -10.88 3.96
C LEU A 276 -10.01 -11.89 3.92
N PHE A 277 -8.81 -11.39 3.66
CA PHE A 277 -7.58 -12.18 3.65
C PHE A 277 -6.66 -11.69 4.75
N LYS A 278 -5.81 -12.59 5.23
CA LYS A 278 -4.67 -12.26 6.09
C LYS A 278 -3.37 -12.65 5.41
N LEU A 279 -2.32 -11.87 5.65
CA LEU A 279 -0.97 -12.22 5.25
C LEU A 279 -0.58 -13.55 5.91
N ASN A 280 0.07 -14.45 5.17
CA ASN A 280 0.53 -15.71 5.72
C ASN A 280 1.78 -15.53 6.61
N ALA A 281 2.11 -16.55 7.40
CA ALA A 281 3.24 -16.50 8.33
C ALA A 281 4.62 -16.33 7.67
N THR A 282 4.73 -16.56 6.36
CA THR A 282 5.94 -16.36 5.55
C THR A 282 6.02 -14.98 4.91
N GLY A 283 4.96 -14.18 4.98
CA GLY A 283 4.89 -12.84 4.43
C GLY A 283 4.92 -12.77 2.89
N ASP A 284 4.60 -13.86 2.21
CA ASP A 284 4.72 -14.02 0.75
C ASP A 284 3.43 -14.52 0.07
N GLY A 285 2.32 -14.58 0.82
CA GLY A 285 1.04 -15.06 0.32
C GLY A 285 -0.13 -14.71 1.23
N TRP A 286 -1.33 -15.05 0.76
CA TRP A 286 -2.59 -14.69 1.42
C TRP A 286 -3.36 -15.93 1.87
N THR A 287 -3.95 -15.86 3.06
CA THR A 287 -4.88 -16.89 3.57
C THR A 287 -6.27 -16.30 3.66
N VAL A 288 -7.27 -16.97 3.08
CA VAL A 288 -8.68 -16.58 3.23
C VAL A 288 -9.05 -16.69 4.72
N VAL A 289 -9.64 -15.63 5.26
CA VAL A 289 -10.21 -15.61 6.61
C VAL A 289 -11.68 -15.99 6.54
N GLU A 290 -12.45 -15.18 5.82
CA GLU A 290 -13.89 -15.32 5.69
C GLU A 290 -14.38 -14.57 4.45
N ALA A 291 -15.54 -14.95 3.94
CA ALA A 291 -16.21 -14.25 2.86
C ALA A 291 -17.59 -13.79 3.29
N TYR A 292 -18.01 -12.66 2.73
CA TYR A 292 -19.16 -11.90 3.15
C TYR A 292 -20.17 -11.78 2.00
N PRO A 293 -21.43 -11.42 2.30
CA PRO A 293 -22.50 -11.39 1.28
C PRO A 293 -22.32 -10.36 0.15
N GLN A 294 -21.49 -9.33 0.36
CA GLN A 294 -21.26 -8.19 -0.55
C GLN A 294 -19.78 -7.81 -0.52
N THR A 295 -19.35 -7.06 -1.54
CA THR A 295 -18.00 -6.47 -1.61
C THR A 295 -17.67 -5.66 -0.37
N ILE A 296 -16.50 -5.92 0.22
CA ILE A 296 -15.96 -5.17 1.34
C ILE A 296 -15.38 -3.87 0.78
N THR A 297 -15.84 -2.74 1.30
CA THR A 297 -15.40 -1.41 0.85
C THR A 297 -14.37 -0.79 1.80
N CYS A 298 -14.36 -1.20 3.07
CA CYS A 298 -13.45 -0.68 4.08
C CYS A 298 -13.35 -1.68 5.25
N ILE A 299 -12.16 -1.75 5.85
CA ILE A 299 -11.97 -2.37 7.16
C ILE A 299 -11.36 -1.35 8.12
N GLU A 300 -11.83 -1.35 9.37
CA GLU A 300 -11.33 -0.43 10.39
C GLU A 300 -11.23 -1.15 11.75
N PRO A 301 -10.02 -1.26 12.32
CA PRO A 301 -9.85 -1.70 13.69
C PRO A 301 -10.46 -0.69 14.67
N PHE A 302 -11.04 -1.20 15.75
CA PHE A 302 -11.49 -0.39 16.87
C PHE A 302 -10.87 -0.91 18.18
N THR A 303 -11.03 -0.13 19.25
CA THR A 303 -10.34 -0.38 20.52
C THR A 303 -11.01 -1.40 21.43
N ASP A 304 -12.17 -1.90 21.02
CA ASP A 304 -12.82 -3.07 21.61
C ASP A 304 -12.21 -4.40 21.15
N SER A 305 -11.04 -4.37 20.50
CA SER A 305 -10.34 -5.54 19.95
C SER A 305 -11.15 -6.27 18.88
N LYS A 306 -11.89 -5.51 18.06
CA LYS A 306 -12.56 -6.02 16.86
C LYS A 306 -12.10 -5.30 15.60
N LEU A 307 -12.21 -6.01 14.49
CA LEU A 307 -12.08 -5.46 13.14
C LEU A 307 -13.48 -5.29 12.56
N TYR A 308 -13.82 -4.09 12.14
CA TYR A 308 -15.10 -3.78 11.52
C TYR A 308 -14.97 -3.84 10.00
N ILE A 309 -15.90 -4.50 9.33
CA ILE A 309 -15.87 -4.82 7.90
C ILE A 309 -17.09 -4.22 7.21
N ALA A 310 -16.91 -3.06 6.59
CA ALA A 310 -17.94 -2.35 5.84
C ALA A 310 -18.18 -3.01 4.48
N GLN A 311 -19.45 -3.14 4.10
CA GLN A 311 -19.91 -3.82 2.90
C GLN A 311 -20.56 -2.87 1.89
N GLY A 312 -20.10 -1.61 1.88
CA GLY A 312 -20.76 -0.54 1.16
C GLY A 312 -22.12 -0.17 1.75
N LEU A 313 -22.90 0.55 0.97
CA LEU A 313 -24.27 0.95 1.33
C LEU A 313 -25.31 -0.15 1.06
N ALA A 314 -24.87 -1.33 0.58
CA ALA A 314 -25.75 -2.42 0.16
C ALA A 314 -26.10 -3.41 1.28
N ALA A 315 -25.26 -3.52 2.31
CA ALA A 315 -25.46 -4.45 3.42
C ALA A 315 -24.89 -3.90 4.74
N ALA A 316 -25.37 -4.48 5.84
CA ALA A 316 -24.84 -4.17 7.15
C ALA A 316 -23.36 -4.58 7.27
N TYR A 317 -22.58 -3.83 8.05
CA TYR A 317 -21.20 -4.21 8.33
C TYR A 317 -21.13 -5.43 9.27
N TRP A 318 -19.98 -6.09 9.26
CA TRP A 318 -19.65 -7.17 10.19
C TRP A 318 -18.60 -6.69 11.19
N GLU A 319 -18.54 -7.35 12.34
CA GLU A 319 -17.42 -7.24 13.27
C GLU A 319 -16.71 -8.59 13.37
N MET A 320 -15.39 -8.60 13.48
CA MET A 320 -14.59 -9.81 13.67
C MET A 320 -13.72 -9.67 14.91
N ASN A 321 -13.80 -10.63 15.83
CA ASN A 321 -12.96 -10.63 17.03
C ASN A 321 -11.54 -11.20 16.77
N THR A 322 -10.68 -11.17 17.78
CA THR A 322 -9.30 -11.69 17.70
C THR A 322 -9.21 -13.20 17.46
N SER A 323 -10.29 -13.95 17.68
CA SER A 323 -10.40 -15.37 17.33
C SER A 323 -10.89 -15.59 15.89
N GLN A 324 -10.99 -14.52 15.09
CA GLN A 324 -11.48 -14.55 13.70
C GLN A 324 -12.91 -15.07 13.57
N VAL A 325 -13.75 -14.81 14.57
CA VAL A 325 -15.19 -15.09 14.49
C VAL A 325 -15.91 -13.80 14.12
N SER A 326 -16.60 -13.81 12.97
CA SER A 326 -17.40 -12.68 12.51
C SER A 326 -18.83 -12.74 13.04
N THR A 327 -19.40 -11.57 13.34
CA THR A 327 -20.80 -11.37 13.72
C THR A 327 -21.40 -10.28 12.84
N LEU A 328 -22.56 -10.54 12.24
CA LEU A 328 -23.31 -9.54 11.49
C LEU A 328 -23.85 -8.50 12.48
N ASN A 329 -23.61 -7.22 12.21
CA ASN A 329 -24.11 -6.17 13.08
C ASN A 329 -25.62 -5.95 12.87
N THR A 330 -26.39 -5.83 13.95
CA THR A 330 -27.86 -5.64 13.92
C THR A 330 -28.31 -4.26 14.40
N LEU A 331 -27.38 -3.33 14.66
CA LEU A 331 -27.72 -1.97 15.05
C LEU A 331 -28.51 -1.24 13.95
N ALA A 332 -29.34 -0.27 14.34
CA ALA A 332 -29.99 0.60 13.37
C ALA A 332 -28.93 1.45 12.63
N ASN A 333 -29.12 1.65 11.33
CA ASN A 333 -28.21 2.38 10.43
C ASN A 333 -26.80 1.77 10.36
N ASN A 334 -26.73 0.45 10.23
CA ASN A 334 -25.51 -0.35 10.18
C ASN A 334 -24.91 -0.53 8.77
N THR A 335 -25.34 0.23 7.77
CA THR A 335 -24.79 0.19 6.40
C THR A 335 -23.79 1.34 6.22
N MET A 336 -22.51 1.00 6.05
CA MET A 336 -21.42 1.99 5.93
C MET A 336 -20.54 1.67 4.72
N GLN A 337 -20.12 2.70 3.98
CA GLN A 337 -19.15 2.53 2.90
C GLN A 337 -17.71 2.65 3.40
N PHE A 338 -17.43 3.72 4.14
CA PHE A 338 -16.16 3.96 4.81
C PHE A 338 -16.39 4.03 6.31
N MET A 339 -15.41 3.58 7.08
CA MET A 339 -15.40 3.71 8.53
C MET A 339 -14.05 4.25 8.99
N LYS A 340 -14.06 5.06 10.04
CA LYS A 340 -12.83 5.56 10.64
C LYS A 340 -12.96 5.85 12.11
N THR A 341 -11.99 5.37 12.88
CA THR A 341 -11.85 5.67 14.30
C THR A 341 -11.20 7.03 14.49
N VAL A 342 -11.85 7.88 15.26
CA VAL A 342 -11.29 9.14 15.75
C VAL A 342 -11.07 9.01 17.25
N VAL A 343 -9.80 9.10 17.66
CA VAL A 343 -9.39 9.06 19.06
C VAL A 343 -9.47 10.48 19.61
N THR A 344 -10.25 10.66 20.68
CA THR A 344 -10.23 11.88 21.49
C THR A 344 -9.52 11.62 22.81
N THR A 345 -9.20 12.68 23.55
CA THR A 345 -8.57 12.56 24.88
C THR A 345 -9.41 11.80 25.90
N THR A 346 -10.72 11.69 25.69
CA THR A 346 -11.66 11.09 26.66
C THR A 346 -12.37 9.84 26.17
N ALA A 347 -12.46 9.63 24.85
CA ALA A 347 -13.18 8.52 24.25
C ALA A 347 -12.78 8.32 22.78
N GLU A 348 -13.04 7.12 22.27
CA GLU A 348 -12.91 6.83 20.85
C GLU A 348 -14.29 6.79 20.22
N THR A 349 -14.39 7.33 19.02
CA THR A 349 -15.64 7.39 18.26
C THR A 349 -15.38 6.82 16.88
N MET A 350 -16.15 5.81 16.50
CA MET A 350 -16.18 5.36 15.12
C MET A 350 -17.13 6.24 14.33
N TRP A 351 -16.65 6.73 13.21
CA TRP A 351 -17.43 7.44 12.20
C TRP A 351 -17.62 6.55 10.98
N GLY A 352 -18.77 6.69 10.32
CA GLY A 352 -19.03 6.02 9.05
C GLY A 352 -19.96 6.83 8.17
N ASN A 353 -19.80 6.73 6.84
CA ASN A 353 -20.71 7.35 5.89
C ASN A 353 -21.80 6.35 5.46
N ASP A 354 -23.05 6.80 5.53
CA ASP A 354 -24.25 6.01 5.19
C ASP A 354 -24.91 6.49 3.88
N SER A 355 -24.35 7.51 3.23
CA SER A 355 -24.72 7.97 1.89
C SER A 355 -23.56 8.72 1.22
N ALA A 356 -23.81 9.32 0.06
CA ALA A 356 -22.87 10.17 -0.67
C ALA A 356 -22.46 11.44 0.11
N ASN A 357 -23.29 11.94 1.03
CA ASN A 357 -23.01 13.18 1.75
C ASN A 357 -23.43 13.18 3.23
N THR A 358 -23.67 12.01 3.82
CA THR A 358 -24.00 11.92 5.24
C THR A 358 -23.05 11.01 5.99
N ILE A 359 -22.74 11.42 7.22
CA ILE A 359 -21.96 10.63 8.18
C ILE A 359 -22.71 10.44 9.48
N ARG A 360 -22.33 9.40 10.22
CA ARG A 360 -22.80 9.06 11.56
C ARG A 360 -21.64 8.68 12.44
N SER A 361 -21.90 8.65 13.74
CA SER A 361 -20.94 8.28 14.77
C SER A 361 -21.51 7.33 15.81
N THR A 362 -20.66 6.51 16.40
CA THR A 362 -20.95 5.69 17.59
C THR A 362 -19.69 5.51 18.43
N ILE A 363 -19.87 5.40 19.75
CA ILE A 363 -18.79 5.11 20.71
C ILE A 363 -18.62 3.60 20.98
N ASN A 364 -19.56 2.79 20.49
CA ASN A 364 -19.53 1.34 20.64
C ASN A 364 -20.20 0.72 19.40
N PRO A 365 -19.45 0.51 18.32
CA PRO A 365 -19.99 0.00 17.06
C PRO A 365 -20.33 -1.49 17.11
N ALA A 366 -20.04 -2.17 18.22
CA ALA A 366 -20.24 -3.61 18.34
C ALA A 366 -21.71 -4.03 18.20
N ASP A 367 -21.97 -5.27 17.83
CA ASP A 367 -23.34 -5.80 17.84
C ASP A 367 -23.94 -5.75 19.27
N GLY A 368 -25.18 -5.27 19.38
CA GLY A 368 -25.81 -4.94 20.67
C GLY A 368 -25.20 -3.73 21.40
N GLY A 369 -24.30 -3.00 20.75
CA GLY A 369 -23.62 -1.80 21.26
C GLY A 369 -24.48 -0.53 21.24
N THR A 370 -23.83 0.62 21.06
CA THR A 370 -24.51 1.93 21.03
C THR A 370 -25.00 2.21 19.61
N ALA A 371 -26.28 2.55 19.47
CA ALA A 371 -26.85 2.90 18.17
C ALA A 371 -26.09 4.07 17.52
N TRP A 372 -25.97 4.02 16.20
CA TRP A 372 -25.41 5.11 15.41
C TRP A 372 -26.22 6.39 15.60
N SER A 373 -25.51 7.53 15.65
CA SER A 373 -26.11 8.85 15.80
C SER A 373 -27.02 9.24 14.62
N GLY A 374 -27.69 10.39 14.76
CA GLY A 374 -28.39 11.00 13.64
C GLY A 374 -27.44 11.38 12.50
N THR A 375 -27.99 11.65 11.32
CA THR A 375 -27.20 12.06 10.16
C THR A 375 -26.58 13.43 10.35
N THR A 376 -25.30 13.54 10.04
CA THR A 376 -24.62 14.83 9.83
C THR A 376 -24.35 14.99 8.34
N THR A 377 -24.87 16.06 7.73
CA THR A 377 -24.67 16.36 6.31
C THR A 377 -23.32 17.01 6.07
N VAL A 378 -22.62 16.57 5.03
CA VAL A 378 -21.28 17.00 4.63
C VAL A 378 -21.33 17.53 3.19
N GLY A 379 -21.34 18.85 3.06
CA GLY A 379 -21.46 19.50 1.77
C GLY A 379 -22.80 19.21 1.08
N VAL A 380 -22.77 19.16 -0.24
CA VAL A 380 -23.94 18.89 -1.10
C VAL A 380 -24.00 17.41 -1.49
N ASP A 381 -25.15 16.94 -1.98
CA ASP A 381 -25.38 15.51 -2.29
C ASP A 381 -24.94 15.09 -3.69
N GLU A 382 -24.57 16.04 -4.56
CA GLU A 382 -24.09 15.74 -5.91
C GLU A 382 -22.69 15.10 -5.95
N TYR A 383 -21.91 15.26 -4.88
CA TYR A 383 -20.54 14.76 -4.78
C TYR A 383 -20.44 13.67 -3.73
N ASN A 384 -19.74 12.60 -4.07
CA ASN A 384 -19.53 11.48 -3.14
C ASN A 384 -18.48 11.81 -2.09
N ILE A 385 -18.62 11.17 -0.92
CA ILE A 385 -17.52 11.01 0.04
C ILE A 385 -16.60 9.92 -0.52
N GLU A 386 -15.32 10.23 -0.62
CA GLU A 386 -14.28 9.35 -1.19
C GLU A 386 -13.45 8.63 -0.12
N GLY A 387 -13.65 8.98 1.15
CA GLY A 387 -13.00 8.33 2.27
C GLY A 387 -13.27 9.02 3.59
N LEU A 388 -12.71 8.47 4.66
CA LEU A 388 -12.71 9.07 5.99
C LEU A 388 -11.30 8.93 6.59
N LEU A 389 -10.80 10.02 7.19
CA LEU A 389 -9.50 10.05 7.86
C LEU A 389 -9.65 10.57 9.27
N GLY A 390 -9.06 9.88 10.23
CA GLY A 390 -9.10 10.23 11.64
C GLY A 390 -7.72 10.66 12.09
N GLU A 391 -7.65 11.85 12.67
CA GLU A 391 -6.50 12.38 13.40
C GLU A 391 -7.01 12.93 14.74
N GLU A 392 -6.14 13.14 15.72
CA GLU A 392 -6.45 13.61 17.07
C GLU A 392 -7.63 14.62 17.14
N ASN A 393 -8.79 14.14 17.61
CA ASN A 393 -10.06 14.89 17.71
C ASN A 393 -10.66 15.45 16.40
N THR A 394 -10.13 15.11 15.23
CA THR A 394 -10.55 15.63 13.93
C THR A 394 -10.88 14.49 12.97
N LEU A 395 -12.07 14.54 12.38
CA LEU A 395 -12.43 13.71 11.23
C LEU A 395 -12.27 14.54 9.96
N THR A 396 -11.40 14.12 9.06
CA THR A 396 -11.27 14.67 7.71
C THR A 396 -12.08 13.82 6.74
N ILE A 397 -12.85 14.47 5.88
CA ILE A 397 -13.85 13.86 5.00
C ILE A 397 -13.58 14.34 3.57
N PRO A 398 -12.68 13.67 2.84
CA PRO A 398 -12.48 13.93 1.42
C PRO A 398 -13.76 13.61 0.65
N LYS A 399 -14.25 14.58 -0.12
CA LYS A 399 -15.28 14.38 -1.14
C LYS A 399 -14.70 14.59 -2.52
N GLU A 400 -15.45 14.32 -3.58
CA GLU A 400 -15.03 14.58 -4.97
C GLU A 400 -14.80 16.09 -5.24
N ASP A 401 -15.60 16.98 -4.64
CA ASP A 401 -15.51 18.43 -4.85
C ASP A 401 -14.44 19.13 -4.01
N MET A 402 -14.50 18.94 -2.70
CA MET A 402 -13.55 19.48 -1.73
C MET A 402 -13.39 18.58 -0.52
N THR A 403 -12.48 18.92 0.37
CA THR A 403 -12.27 18.22 1.63
C THR A 403 -13.00 18.97 2.74
N TYR A 404 -13.72 18.23 3.58
CA TYR A 404 -14.40 18.75 4.76
C TYR A 404 -13.69 18.25 6.01
N TYR A 405 -13.91 18.93 7.13
CA TYR A 405 -13.47 18.41 8.42
C TYR A 405 -14.49 18.69 9.52
N LEU A 406 -14.47 17.81 10.52
CA LEU A 406 -15.31 17.89 11.70
C LEU A 406 -14.42 17.95 12.94
N THR A 407 -14.45 19.11 13.61
CA THR A 407 -13.90 19.29 14.96
C THR A 407 -15.05 19.56 15.93
N GLY A 408 -15.37 18.57 16.77
CA GLY A 408 -16.57 18.62 17.61
C GLY A 408 -17.85 18.34 16.81
N ALA A 409 -18.81 19.28 16.81
CA ALA A 409 -20.16 19.05 16.26
C ALA A 409 -20.47 19.78 14.94
N ALA A 410 -19.55 20.61 14.43
CA ALA A 410 -19.78 21.43 13.24
C ALA A 410 -18.88 20.98 12.08
N VAL A 411 -19.49 20.71 10.93
CA VAL A 411 -18.76 20.46 9.67
C VAL A 411 -18.29 21.80 9.13
N SER A 412 -17.00 21.94 8.88
CA SER A 412 -16.39 23.13 8.29
C SER A 412 -16.00 22.87 6.83
N THR A 413 -15.98 23.95 6.03
CA THR A 413 -15.93 23.91 4.54
C THR A 413 -14.73 24.63 3.92
N ASP A 414 -13.67 24.90 4.69
CA ASP A 414 -12.56 25.79 4.29
C ASP A 414 -11.21 25.06 4.10
N PHE A 415 -11.20 23.76 3.79
CA PHE A 415 -9.97 22.97 3.76
C PHE A 415 -9.11 23.19 2.50
N ASP A 416 -9.74 23.27 1.31
CA ASP A 416 -9.04 23.20 0.02
C ASP A 416 -9.83 23.83 -1.13
N ARG A 417 -10.42 25.01 -0.93
CA ARG A 417 -11.24 25.69 -1.98
C ARG A 417 -10.51 25.86 -3.33
N ASP A 418 -9.19 25.98 -3.31
CA ASP A 418 -8.34 26.09 -4.50
C ASP A 418 -8.42 24.83 -5.40
N ARG A 419 -8.82 23.68 -4.84
CA ARG A 419 -9.00 22.41 -5.54
C ARG A 419 -10.16 22.41 -6.52
N LEU A 420 -11.13 23.32 -6.38
CA LEU A 420 -12.29 23.40 -7.27
C LEU A 420 -11.90 23.56 -8.76
N SER A 421 -10.70 24.07 -9.03
CA SER A 421 -10.16 24.19 -10.39
C SER A 421 -9.64 22.89 -11.00
N GLU A 422 -9.35 21.88 -10.17
CA GLU A 422 -8.76 20.57 -10.55
C GLU A 422 -9.72 19.41 -10.23
N TYR A 423 -11.02 19.68 -10.19
CA TYR A 423 -12.04 18.68 -9.89
C TYR A 423 -12.04 17.51 -10.89
N ALA A 424 -12.11 16.30 -10.34
CA ALA A 424 -12.37 15.05 -11.06
C ALA A 424 -13.22 14.12 -10.18
N ALA A 425 -13.86 13.11 -10.78
CA ALA A 425 -14.75 12.17 -10.10
C ALA A 425 -14.06 11.30 -9.03
N ASP A 426 -12.73 11.29 -8.98
CA ASP A 426 -11.90 10.58 -8.02
C ASP A 426 -11.02 11.53 -7.18
N SER A 427 -11.27 12.84 -7.26
CA SER A 427 -10.53 13.82 -6.45
C SER A 427 -10.78 13.59 -4.96
N GLY A 428 -9.72 13.66 -4.16
CA GLY A 428 -9.78 13.37 -2.73
C GLY A 428 -9.78 11.87 -2.39
N LYS A 429 -9.99 10.98 -3.35
CA LYS A 429 -9.76 9.54 -3.14
C LYS A 429 -8.32 9.30 -2.71
N ASN A 430 -8.13 8.36 -1.79
CA ASN A 430 -6.83 8.03 -1.22
C ASN A 430 -6.09 9.19 -0.56
N THR A 431 -6.80 10.24 -0.12
CA THR A 431 -6.22 11.25 0.78
C THR A 431 -5.58 10.56 1.97
N TRP A 432 -4.41 11.02 2.38
CA TRP A 432 -3.70 10.48 3.54
C TRP A 432 -3.16 11.59 4.44
N TYR A 433 -2.84 11.19 5.66
CA TYR A 433 -2.24 12.05 6.67
C TYR A 433 -0.75 11.71 6.83
N TRP A 434 0.08 12.74 6.92
CA TRP A 434 1.50 12.60 7.25
C TRP A 434 2.05 13.88 7.89
N HIS A 435 2.71 13.75 9.04
CA HIS A 435 3.41 14.85 9.75
C HIS A 435 2.56 16.12 9.98
N GLY A 436 1.35 15.97 10.52
CA GLY A 436 0.49 17.12 10.83
C GLY A 436 -0.26 17.71 9.63
N LYS A 437 -0.18 17.05 8.47
CA LYS A 437 -0.73 17.56 7.21
C LYS A 437 -1.48 16.48 6.46
N PHE A 438 -2.46 16.91 5.69
CA PHE A 438 -3.19 16.06 4.75
C PHE A 438 -2.64 16.25 3.35
N TYR A 439 -2.62 15.17 2.59
CA TYR A 439 -2.18 15.17 1.20
C TYR A 439 -3.32 14.65 0.34
N VAL A 440 -3.81 15.51 -0.54
CA VAL A 440 -5.06 15.30 -1.28
C VAL A 440 -4.72 15.18 -2.76
N PRO A 441 -4.77 13.97 -3.34
CA PRO A 441 -4.74 13.79 -4.78
C PRO A 441 -5.92 14.49 -5.44
N CYS A 442 -5.68 15.19 -6.53
CA CYS A 442 -6.73 15.89 -7.28
C CYS A 442 -6.39 16.01 -8.76
N GLY A 443 -7.43 15.90 -9.59
CA GLY A 443 -7.31 15.90 -11.03
C GLY A 443 -6.30 14.87 -11.55
N ASN A 444 -5.63 15.23 -12.65
CA ASN A 444 -4.71 14.32 -13.33
C ASN A 444 -3.28 14.36 -12.81
N GLN A 445 -2.88 15.35 -12.00
CA GLN A 445 -1.47 15.56 -11.60
C GLN A 445 -1.32 16.25 -10.24
N GLY A 446 -2.44 16.64 -9.63
CA GLY A 446 -2.46 17.51 -8.46
C GLY A 446 -2.21 16.74 -7.17
N LEU A 447 -1.30 17.27 -6.35
CA LEU A 447 -1.21 16.94 -4.94
C LEU A 447 -1.26 18.21 -4.12
N LEU A 448 -2.30 18.35 -3.32
CA LEU A 448 -2.44 19.46 -2.39
C LEU A 448 -2.02 19.02 -0.99
N GLU A 449 -0.98 19.65 -0.45
CA GLU A 449 -0.64 19.58 0.97
C GLU A 449 -1.51 20.59 1.72
N VAL A 450 -2.30 20.12 2.68
CA VAL A 450 -3.13 20.95 3.55
C VAL A 450 -2.60 20.87 4.98
N ASP A 451 -2.11 21.99 5.50
CA ASP A 451 -1.60 22.11 6.86
C ASP A 451 -2.69 22.66 7.78
N THR A 452 -3.09 21.84 8.75
CA THR A 452 -4.13 22.13 9.75
C THR A 452 -3.54 22.37 11.14
N SER A 453 -2.21 22.36 11.28
CA SER A 453 -1.55 22.53 12.57
C SER A 453 -1.69 23.93 13.14
N THR A 454 -2.08 24.91 12.31
CA THR A 454 -2.30 26.30 12.70
C THR A 454 -3.77 26.71 12.57
N THR A 455 -4.15 27.83 13.19
CA THR A 455 -5.50 28.39 13.06
C THR A 455 -5.83 28.87 11.65
N VAL A 456 -4.82 29.06 10.79
CA VAL A 456 -4.98 29.42 9.38
C VAL A 456 -4.62 28.19 8.56
N ILE A 457 -5.63 27.59 7.94
CA ILE A 457 -5.41 26.48 7.02
C ILE A 457 -4.60 27.01 5.84
N THR A 458 -3.49 26.35 5.55
CA THR A 458 -2.65 26.69 4.38
C THR A 458 -2.62 25.50 3.43
N ALA A 459 -2.79 25.77 2.14
CA ALA A 459 -2.77 24.78 1.09
C ALA A 459 -1.58 25.06 0.16
N THR A 460 -0.76 24.05 -0.10
CA THR A 460 0.44 24.17 -0.94
C THR A 460 0.47 23.04 -1.96
N TRP A 461 0.63 23.38 -3.24
CA TRP A 461 0.78 22.39 -4.30
C TRP A 461 2.15 21.69 -4.21
N ARG A 462 2.13 20.36 -4.21
CA ARG A 462 3.31 19.47 -4.12
C ARG A 462 3.43 18.54 -5.33
N ASN A 463 2.98 18.99 -6.51
CA ASN A 463 2.96 18.17 -7.71
C ASN A 463 4.38 17.72 -8.11
N PRO A 464 4.63 16.43 -8.39
CA PRO A 464 5.90 15.95 -8.92
C PRO A 464 6.32 16.64 -10.21
N ALA A 465 5.36 16.90 -11.11
CA ALA A 465 5.56 17.62 -12.37
C ALA A 465 6.12 19.05 -12.20
N SER A 466 5.93 19.69 -11.04
CA SER A 466 6.52 21.02 -10.77
C SER A 466 8.05 20.98 -10.71
N PHE A 467 8.64 19.80 -10.50
CA PHE A 467 10.07 19.62 -10.32
C PHE A 467 10.75 19.12 -11.60
N ILE A 468 10.02 18.46 -12.52
CA ILE A 468 10.53 17.99 -13.80
C ILE A 468 9.58 18.36 -14.95
N THR A 469 10.02 19.24 -15.85
CA THR A 469 9.14 19.89 -16.84
C THR A 469 9.14 19.22 -18.22
N ASN A 470 9.96 18.20 -18.39
CA ASN A 470 10.42 17.66 -19.66
C ASN A 470 10.51 16.13 -19.68
N SER A 471 10.08 15.49 -18.60
CA SER A 471 9.86 14.04 -18.55
C SER A 471 8.37 13.77 -18.37
N SER A 472 7.80 12.94 -19.24
CA SER A 472 6.42 12.49 -19.10
C SER A 472 6.24 11.45 -18.00
N ALA A 473 7.33 10.99 -17.35
CA ALA A 473 7.26 9.94 -16.36
C ALA A 473 6.62 10.34 -15.03
N PHE A 474 6.48 11.65 -14.79
CA PHE A 474 6.03 12.19 -13.51
C PHE A 474 4.87 13.18 -13.65
N VAL A 475 4.17 13.11 -14.79
CA VAL A 475 3.04 13.99 -15.17
C VAL A 475 1.72 13.21 -15.25
N GLY A 476 1.66 12.00 -14.71
CA GLY A 476 0.40 11.27 -14.60
C GLY A 476 -0.32 11.48 -13.28
N GLN A 477 -1.42 10.76 -13.13
CA GLN A 477 -2.28 10.79 -11.93
C GLN A 477 -1.52 10.33 -10.70
N ILE A 478 -1.72 11.03 -9.59
CA ILE A 478 -1.26 10.57 -8.28
C ILE A 478 -2.37 9.69 -7.72
N PHE A 479 -2.16 8.38 -7.73
CA PHE A 479 -3.19 7.42 -7.37
C PHE A 479 -3.45 7.36 -5.86
N ALA A 480 -2.37 7.30 -5.07
CA ALA A 480 -2.42 7.11 -3.64
C ALA A 480 -1.09 7.52 -2.99
N GLY A 481 -1.11 7.65 -1.66
CA GLY A 481 0.09 7.84 -0.87
C GLY A 481 -0.01 7.24 0.52
N ALA A 482 1.14 7.10 1.17
CA ALA A 482 1.26 6.70 2.55
C ALA A 482 2.56 7.27 3.12
N GLY A 483 2.59 7.59 4.41
CA GLY A 483 3.78 8.12 5.07
C GLY A 483 4.16 7.29 6.28
N ASP A 484 5.47 7.17 6.53
CA ASP A 484 6.00 6.64 7.79
C ASP A 484 6.51 7.79 8.67
N GLY A 485 7.27 7.47 9.72
CA GLY A 485 7.79 8.49 10.64
C GLY A 485 8.73 9.52 9.99
N TYR A 486 9.22 9.30 8.77
CA TYR A 486 10.25 10.16 8.16
C TYR A 486 10.03 10.46 6.68
N TYR A 487 9.43 9.55 5.91
CA TYR A 487 9.20 9.74 4.49
C TYR A 487 7.73 9.61 4.15
N ASN A 488 7.32 10.47 3.22
CA ASN A 488 6.08 10.36 2.49
C ASN A 488 6.33 9.62 1.18
N TYR A 489 5.43 8.72 0.80
CA TYR A 489 5.49 7.95 -0.43
C TYR A 489 4.22 8.16 -1.25
N ILE A 490 4.36 8.26 -2.57
CA ILE A 490 3.24 8.38 -3.51
C ILE A 490 3.40 7.42 -4.68
N ALA A 491 2.29 7.00 -5.27
CA ALA A 491 2.23 6.27 -6.53
C ALA A 491 1.73 7.21 -7.64
N VAL A 492 2.53 7.36 -8.69
CA VAL A 492 2.26 8.26 -9.82
C VAL A 492 2.17 7.43 -11.11
N ASP A 493 1.14 7.69 -11.89
CA ASP A 493 0.96 7.10 -13.20
C ASP A 493 2.05 7.56 -14.18
N ASN A 494 2.58 6.62 -14.95
CA ASN A 494 3.53 6.81 -16.03
C ASN A 494 3.03 6.10 -17.32
N ASP A 495 1.71 6.01 -17.52
CA ASP A 495 0.99 5.42 -18.67
C ASP A 495 1.15 3.90 -18.82
N THR A 496 2.38 3.40 -18.73
CA THR A 496 2.72 1.98 -18.86
C THR A 496 3.11 1.31 -17.54
N LYS A 497 3.38 2.11 -16.51
CA LYS A 497 3.90 1.69 -15.21
C LYS A 497 3.47 2.67 -14.12
N VAL A 498 3.73 2.31 -12.86
CA VAL A 498 3.55 3.18 -11.70
C VAL A 498 4.90 3.52 -11.10
N GLU A 499 5.18 4.82 -11.00
CA GLU A 499 6.34 5.36 -10.30
C GLU A 499 6.01 5.56 -8.82
N ILE A 500 6.74 4.86 -7.97
CA ILE A 500 6.74 5.11 -6.53
C ILE A 500 7.76 6.20 -6.26
N MET A 501 7.32 7.29 -5.66
CA MET A 501 8.15 8.43 -5.32
C MET A 501 8.15 8.64 -3.81
N CYS A 502 9.17 9.29 -3.28
CA CYS A 502 9.27 9.59 -1.86
C CYS A 502 9.88 10.96 -1.58
N THR A 503 9.63 11.49 -0.40
CA THR A 503 10.20 12.76 0.09
C THR A 503 10.29 12.73 1.60
N ASP A 504 11.27 13.44 2.17
CA ASP A 504 11.44 13.61 3.63
C ASP A 504 10.66 14.82 4.19
N GLY A 505 9.97 15.58 3.32
CA GLY A 505 9.24 16.78 3.69
C GLY A 505 10.14 17.95 4.09
N GLY A 506 11.43 17.87 3.77
CA GLY A 506 12.42 18.90 4.03
C GLY A 506 12.09 20.23 3.33
N THR A 507 12.87 21.26 3.67
CA THR A 507 12.86 22.54 2.96
C THR A 507 14.24 22.74 2.31
N PRO A 508 14.33 22.84 0.98
CA PRO A 508 13.23 22.83 0.01
C PRO A 508 12.55 21.46 -0.11
N TRP A 509 11.25 21.46 -0.44
CA TRP A 509 10.52 20.23 -0.72
C TRP A 509 11.02 19.62 -2.03
N ALA A 510 11.31 18.33 -2.02
CA ALA A 510 11.75 17.66 -3.22
C ALA A 510 11.32 16.20 -3.26
N TRP A 511 10.94 15.74 -4.45
CA TRP A 511 10.56 14.36 -4.69
C TRP A 511 11.74 13.54 -5.18
N HIS A 512 11.73 12.26 -4.84
CA HIS A 512 12.67 11.26 -5.31
C HIS A 512 11.92 10.10 -5.92
N ALA A 513 12.14 9.83 -7.20
CA ALA A 513 11.69 8.58 -7.80
C ALA A 513 12.42 7.41 -7.13
N TYR A 514 11.65 6.60 -6.41
CA TYR A 514 12.12 5.58 -5.49
C TYR A 514 12.11 4.23 -6.18
N GLN A 515 11.01 3.81 -6.78
CA GLN A 515 10.85 2.48 -7.38
C GLN A 515 9.86 2.53 -8.54
N GLU A 516 10.04 1.67 -9.53
CA GLU A 516 9.11 1.51 -10.64
C GLU A 516 8.46 0.12 -10.54
N ILE A 517 7.13 0.06 -10.63
CA ILE A 517 6.38 -1.20 -10.60
C ILE A 517 5.41 -1.29 -11.78
N THR A 518 5.01 -2.52 -12.14
CA THR A 518 4.04 -2.78 -13.21
C THR A 518 2.67 -3.04 -12.60
N LEU A 519 1.82 -2.03 -12.60
CA LEU A 519 0.40 -2.08 -12.27
C LEU A 519 -0.35 -1.20 -13.26
N THR A 520 -1.61 -1.53 -13.55
CA THR A 520 -2.47 -0.66 -14.38
C THR A 520 -2.90 0.59 -13.61
N GLY A 521 -3.03 0.48 -12.29
CA GLY A 521 -3.32 1.60 -11.40
C GLY A 521 -3.28 1.16 -9.94
N VAL A 522 -3.34 2.13 -9.03
CA VAL A 522 -3.24 1.88 -7.58
C VAL A 522 -4.54 2.30 -6.90
N GLU A 523 -5.16 1.36 -6.19
CA GLU A 523 -6.37 1.59 -5.40
C GLU A 523 -6.06 2.28 -4.09
N SER A 524 -4.96 1.92 -3.42
CA SER A 524 -4.53 2.55 -2.17
C SER A 524 -3.08 2.17 -1.83
N MET A 525 -2.50 2.86 -0.85
CA MET A 525 -1.20 2.53 -0.27
C MET A 525 -1.32 2.48 1.26
N GLN A 526 -0.53 1.62 1.89
CA GLN A 526 -0.46 1.53 3.35
C GLN A 526 0.93 1.13 3.81
N ILE A 527 1.38 1.70 4.92
CA ILE A 527 2.54 1.17 5.63
C ILE A 527 2.03 0.30 6.79
N SER A 528 2.52 -0.93 6.84
CA SER A 528 2.25 -1.87 7.93
C SER A 528 3.58 -2.29 8.54
N THR A 529 3.58 -2.53 9.85
CA THR A 529 4.72 -3.12 10.57
C THR A 529 4.53 -4.59 10.89
N GLU A 530 3.35 -5.15 10.59
CA GLU A 530 3.07 -6.57 10.80
C GLU A 530 3.90 -7.42 9.84
N PHE A 531 4.44 -8.54 10.35
CA PHE A 531 5.51 -9.33 9.73
C PHE A 531 6.85 -8.55 9.58
N GLN A 532 6.86 -7.47 8.80
CA GLN A 532 7.99 -6.56 8.57
C GLN A 532 7.45 -5.18 8.18
N LYS A 533 8.22 -4.12 8.44
CA LYS A 533 7.89 -2.79 7.96
C LYS A 533 7.91 -2.73 6.43
N ARG A 534 6.75 -2.55 5.81
CA ARG A 534 6.55 -2.59 4.36
C ARG A 534 5.62 -1.49 3.90
N LEU A 535 5.90 -0.94 2.72
CA LEU A 535 4.97 -0.14 1.94
C LEU A 535 4.16 -1.08 1.04
N TRP A 536 2.90 -1.26 1.36
CA TRP A 536 1.93 -2.03 0.59
C TRP A 536 1.24 -1.15 -0.45
N ILE A 537 1.10 -1.68 -1.66
CA ILE A 537 0.56 -1.00 -2.83
C ILE A 537 -0.50 -1.92 -3.44
N PHE A 538 -1.75 -1.49 -3.37
CA PHE A 538 -2.91 -2.28 -3.77
C PHE A 538 -3.35 -1.86 -5.18
N SER A 539 -3.52 -2.82 -6.10
CA SER A 539 -4.00 -2.51 -7.45
C SER A 539 -5.49 -2.14 -7.46
N ASN A 540 -5.88 -1.22 -8.34
CA ASN A 540 -7.30 -0.95 -8.64
C ASN A 540 -7.89 -1.92 -9.68
N THR A 541 -7.09 -2.84 -10.22
CA THR A 541 -7.49 -3.78 -11.27
C THR A 541 -7.64 -5.18 -10.70
N ALA A 542 -8.81 -5.78 -10.96
CA ALA A 542 -9.13 -7.13 -10.52
C ALA A 542 -8.13 -8.17 -11.08
N GLY A 543 -7.59 -9.01 -10.20
CA GLY A 543 -6.65 -10.07 -10.56
C GLY A 543 -5.17 -9.67 -10.64
N GLU A 544 -4.84 -8.38 -10.56
CA GLU A 544 -3.45 -7.93 -10.44
C GLU A 544 -2.90 -8.18 -9.02
N SER A 545 -1.60 -8.46 -8.94
CA SER A 545 -0.91 -8.71 -7.66
C SER A 545 -0.95 -7.50 -6.72
N ILE A 546 -0.85 -7.76 -5.41
CA ILE A 546 -0.52 -6.73 -4.42
C ILE A 546 0.99 -6.61 -4.36
N TYR A 547 1.52 -5.41 -4.46
CA TYR A 547 2.95 -5.15 -4.33
C TYR A 547 3.31 -4.74 -2.91
N TYR A 548 4.51 -5.09 -2.47
CA TYR A 548 5.14 -4.43 -1.33
C TYR A 548 6.57 -4.03 -1.63
N ILE A 549 7.02 -2.95 -1.00
CA ILE A 549 8.43 -2.55 -0.94
C ILE A 549 8.86 -2.62 0.53
N PRO A 550 9.88 -3.42 0.89
CA PRO A 550 10.39 -3.39 2.26
C PRO A 550 10.92 -2.00 2.58
N LEU A 551 10.63 -1.53 3.79
CA LEU A 551 11.10 -0.24 4.28
C LEU A 551 12.14 -0.44 5.39
N PRO A 552 13.10 0.49 5.55
CA PRO A 552 14.06 0.42 6.63
C PRO A 552 13.37 0.40 7.99
N THR A 553 13.79 -0.53 8.85
CA THR A 553 13.33 -0.63 10.24
C THR A 553 13.86 0.55 11.05
N THR A 554 15.11 0.94 10.77
CA THR A 554 15.80 2.09 11.38
C THR A 554 16.38 2.98 10.30
N TYR A 555 16.15 4.29 10.42
CA TYR A 555 16.67 5.27 9.47
C TYR A 555 18.18 5.47 9.63
N GLY A 556 18.88 5.64 8.51
CA GLY A 556 20.32 5.90 8.48
C GLY A 556 21.22 4.66 8.53
N ASP A 557 20.71 3.51 8.98
CA ASP A 557 21.48 2.24 9.01
C ASP A 557 20.97 1.21 7.98
N LEU A 558 21.00 1.61 6.71
CA LEU A 558 20.61 0.73 5.60
C LEU A 558 21.56 -0.48 5.45
N THR A 559 22.80 -0.37 5.95
CA THR A 559 23.82 -1.41 5.80
C THR A 559 23.51 -2.61 6.69
N ASN A 560 23.03 -2.38 7.91
CA ASN A 560 22.73 -3.45 8.86
C ASN A 560 21.25 -3.88 8.85
N ASP A 561 20.41 -3.26 8.02
CA ASP A 561 19.01 -3.67 7.90
C ASP A 561 18.90 -5.10 7.34
N THR A 562 18.33 -6.01 8.11
CA THR A 562 18.16 -7.43 7.74
C THR A 562 17.10 -7.65 6.67
N ASN A 563 16.22 -6.66 6.45
CA ASN A 563 15.14 -6.72 5.47
C ASN A 563 15.57 -6.19 4.10
N LYS A 564 16.83 -5.75 3.95
CA LYS A 564 17.35 -5.18 2.70
C LYS A 564 17.27 -6.17 1.54
N SER A 565 16.58 -5.76 0.50
CA SER A 565 16.55 -6.40 -0.81
C SER A 565 16.67 -5.28 -1.81
N PHE A 566 17.86 -5.07 -2.38
CA PHE A 566 18.07 -4.02 -3.37
C PHE A 566 17.86 -4.57 -4.78
N LEU A 567 17.44 -3.73 -5.71
CA LEU A 567 17.42 -4.05 -7.13
C LEU A 567 18.83 -4.41 -7.65
N ASP A 568 18.88 -5.10 -8.78
CA ASP A 568 20.13 -5.40 -9.50
C ASP A 568 20.54 -4.27 -10.47
N GLY A 569 19.68 -3.27 -10.69
CA GLY A 569 19.90 -2.18 -11.62
C GLY A 569 19.02 -0.96 -11.34
N GLY A 570 19.48 0.18 -11.80
CA GLY A 570 18.85 1.49 -11.64
C GLY A 570 19.74 2.54 -12.30
N TYR A 571 19.19 3.73 -12.53
CA TYR A 571 19.98 4.85 -13.04
C TYR A 571 19.53 6.15 -12.41
N PHE A 572 20.44 7.11 -12.35
CA PHE A 572 20.10 8.49 -12.05
C PHE A 572 20.91 9.40 -12.95
N THR A 573 20.25 10.43 -13.44
CA THR A 573 20.85 11.46 -14.27
C THR A 573 21.04 12.69 -13.42
N THR A 574 22.21 13.30 -13.49
CA THR A 574 22.51 14.58 -12.84
C THR A 574 23.14 15.53 -13.85
N PRO A 575 22.97 16.86 -13.72
CA PRO A 575 23.69 17.79 -14.58
C PRO A 575 25.18 17.49 -14.59
N LYS A 576 25.84 17.71 -15.73
CA LYS A 576 27.28 17.43 -15.92
C LYS A 576 28.18 18.05 -14.84
N LEU A 577 27.72 19.14 -14.21
CA LEU A 577 28.42 19.85 -13.14
C LEU A 577 28.35 19.13 -11.76
N HIS A 578 27.49 18.13 -11.60
CA HIS A 578 27.33 17.29 -10.40
C HIS A 578 27.88 15.86 -10.56
N GLY A 579 28.34 15.48 -11.74
CA GLY A 579 28.71 14.11 -12.08
C GLY A 579 30.21 13.82 -11.96
N GLY A 580 30.68 13.44 -10.78
CA GLY A 580 32.01 12.84 -10.57
C GLY A 580 32.04 11.33 -10.79
N PHE A 581 31.40 10.80 -11.83
CA PHE A 581 31.23 9.36 -12.00
C PHE A 581 32.55 8.62 -12.25
N LYS A 582 32.78 7.52 -11.51
CA LYS A 582 34.01 6.72 -11.58
C LYS A 582 34.16 5.98 -12.91
N SER A 583 33.05 5.72 -13.61
CA SER A 583 32.94 4.97 -14.86
C SER A 583 32.94 5.83 -16.12
N ASP A 584 32.79 7.16 -16.00
CA ASP A 584 32.70 8.02 -17.17
C ASP A 584 34.08 8.20 -17.82
N PRO A 585 34.15 8.21 -19.17
CA PRO A 585 35.35 8.57 -19.89
C PRO A 585 35.78 9.99 -19.51
N LYS A 586 36.80 10.08 -18.66
CA LYS A 586 37.37 11.37 -18.28
C LYS A 586 38.21 11.90 -19.43
N ALA A 587 38.19 13.21 -19.62
CA ALA A 587 39.19 13.86 -20.47
C ALA A 587 40.57 13.54 -19.89
N TYR A 588 41.38 12.78 -20.62
CA TYR A 588 42.78 12.59 -20.30
C TYR A 588 43.54 13.85 -20.70
N ILE A 589 44.52 14.26 -19.89
CA ILE A 589 45.52 15.25 -20.30
C ILE A 589 46.28 14.63 -21.48
N LYS A 590 46.03 15.13 -22.69
CA LYS A 590 46.83 14.79 -23.86
C LYS A 590 48.05 15.71 -23.91
N ALA A 591 49.17 15.24 -23.37
CA ALA A 591 50.46 15.87 -23.62
C ALA A 591 50.93 15.54 -25.04
N THR A 592 51.00 16.53 -25.92
CA THR A 592 51.59 16.37 -27.26
C THR A 592 53.01 16.92 -27.25
N ALA A 593 54.00 16.04 -27.16
CA ALA A 593 55.40 16.42 -27.32
C ALA A 593 55.71 16.58 -28.82
N THR A 594 56.11 17.78 -29.22
CA THR A 594 56.56 18.08 -30.59
C THR A 594 58.04 18.45 -30.55
N LEU A 595 58.88 17.76 -31.32
CA LEU A 595 60.29 18.10 -31.42
C LEU A 595 60.45 19.38 -32.24
N GLY A 596 61.09 20.40 -31.66
CA GLY A 596 61.37 21.68 -32.33
C GLY A 596 62.51 21.62 -33.37
N HIS A 597 62.97 20.43 -33.74
CA HIS A 597 64.04 20.20 -34.70
C HIS A 597 63.76 18.97 -35.57
N ALA A 598 64.47 18.86 -36.70
CA ALA A 598 64.42 17.66 -37.54
C ALA A 598 64.98 16.44 -36.78
N TYR A 599 64.36 15.27 -36.98
CA TYR A 599 64.74 14.03 -36.29
C TYR A 599 66.22 13.66 -36.54
N SER A 600 66.96 13.40 -35.47
CA SER A 600 68.36 12.95 -35.49
C SER A 600 68.46 11.60 -34.76
N THR A 601 69.14 10.63 -35.37
CA THR A 601 69.38 9.32 -34.75
C THR A 601 70.36 9.39 -33.57
N THR A 602 71.00 10.54 -33.33
CA THR A 602 71.97 10.77 -32.26
C THR A 602 71.37 11.49 -31.06
N VAL A 603 70.18 12.08 -31.20
CA VAL A 603 69.50 12.85 -30.14
C VAL A 603 68.10 12.27 -29.97
N TYR A 604 67.88 11.55 -28.88
CA TYR A 604 66.58 11.04 -28.50
C TYR A 604 66.12 11.72 -27.21
N TRP A 605 64.80 11.78 -27.05
CA TRP A 605 64.16 12.28 -25.85
C TRP A 605 63.31 11.17 -25.26
N GLU A 606 63.56 10.83 -24.00
CA GLU A 606 62.70 9.93 -23.26
C GLU A 606 61.64 10.77 -22.55
N CYS A 607 60.37 10.41 -22.72
CA CYS A 607 59.30 11.06 -22.00
C CYS A 607 58.89 10.16 -20.85
N HIS A 608 59.06 10.66 -19.62
CA HIS A 608 58.61 9.97 -18.42
C HIS A 608 57.52 10.81 -17.76
N TYR A 609 56.52 10.15 -17.20
CA TYR A 609 55.53 10.80 -16.35
C TYR A 609 55.45 10.10 -15.00
N LYS A 610 54.98 10.83 -13.99
CA LYS A 610 54.82 10.31 -12.64
C LYS A 610 53.59 10.92 -12.02
N LYS A 611 52.65 10.09 -11.54
CA LYS A 611 51.48 10.59 -10.81
C LYS A 611 51.92 10.98 -9.40
N LEU A 612 51.18 11.90 -8.77
CA LEU A 612 51.52 12.50 -7.47
C LEU A 612 51.74 11.45 -6.34
N VAL A 613 51.21 10.23 -6.50
CA VAL A 613 51.33 9.12 -5.53
C VAL A 613 52.22 7.97 -6.01
N ASP A 614 52.73 8.01 -7.23
CA ASP A 614 53.59 6.95 -7.73
C ASP A 614 54.95 7.03 -7.03
N THR A 615 55.54 5.89 -6.70
CA THR A 615 56.91 5.84 -6.15
C THR A 615 57.96 5.84 -7.26
N THR A 616 57.58 5.48 -8.50
CA THR A 616 58.46 5.39 -9.67
C THR A 616 57.93 6.22 -10.85
N TRP A 617 58.83 6.67 -11.72
CA TRP A 617 58.46 7.25 -13.01
C TRP A 617 58.03 6.15 -13.98
N THR A 618 56.96 6.40 -14.74
CA THR A 618 56.50 5.52 -15.82
C THR A 618 56.98 6.09 -17.15
N ASP A 619 57.64 5.25 -17.94
CA ASP A 619 58.07 5.60 -19.28
C ASP A 619 56.83 5.73 -20.21
N ALA A 620 56.66 6.91 -20.82
CA ALA A 620 55.64 7.20 -21.83
C ALA A 620 56.13 6.96 -23.26
N GLY A 621 57.34 6.44 -23.42
CA GLY A 621 57.94 6.05 -24.68
C GLY A 621 59.14 6.91 -25.06
N ASP A 622 60.03 6.29 -25.82
CA ASP A 622 61.21 6.94 -26.38
C ASP A 622 60.87 7.62 -27.70
N PHE A 623 60.99 8.94 -27.77
CA PHE A 623 60.88 9.67 -29.03
C PHE A 623 62.17 9.53 -29.83
N LYS A 624 62.31 8.37 -30.50
CA LYS A 624 63.36 8.05 -31.46
C LYS A 624 62.83 8.23 -32.88
N GLY A 625 63.64 8.75 -33.79
CA GLY A 625 63.28 8.82 -35.20
C GLY A 625 64.50 8.87 -36.11
N SER A 626 64.36 8.32 -37.30
CA SER A 626 65.20 8.69 -38.45
C SER A 626 64.43 9.69 -39.31
N GLY A 627 65.11 10.41 -40.20
CA GLY A 627 64.50 11.45 -41.03
C GLY A 627 63.32 11.01 -41.93
N THR A 628 62.96 9.72 -41.96
CA THR A 628 61.90 9.19 -42.84
C THR A 628 60.97 8.14 -42.22
N THR A 629 61.13 7.70 -40.97
CA THR A 629 60.23 6.66 -40.39
C THR A 629 60.00 6.85 -38.90
N ARG A 630 58.72 6.77 -38.50
CA ARG A 630 58.26 6.75 -37.10
C ARG A 630 58.14 5.29 -36.67
N VAL A 631 58.84 4.88 -35.61
CA VAL A 631 58.55 3.63 -34.91
C VAL A 631 58.13 4.06 -33.51
N ALA A 632 56.85 3.87 -33.20
CA ALA A 632 56.30 4.07 -31.86
C ALA A 632 56.47 2.78 -31.07
#